data_AF-A0AAV5ATS3-F1
#
_entry.id   AF-A0AAV5ATS3-F1
#
_cell.length_a   1.000
_cell.length_b   1.000
_cell.length_c   1.000
_cell.angle_alpha   90.00
_cell.angle_beta   90.00
_cell.angle_gamma   90.00
#
_symmetry.space_group_name_H-M   'P 1'
#
loop_
_entity.id
_entity.type
_entity.pdbx_description
1 polymer ?
#
loop_
_entity_poly.entity_id
_entity_poly.type
_entity_poly.pdbx_seq_one_letter_code
_entity_poly.pdbx_strand_id
1 'polypeptide(L)' 'MNNLFLRTGYFNENKRKGYRQYATIGTGFRVNTWQIDLSYLFSFSETPNPLSSSLRLSLQYNF' A
#
# COMPACT_ATOMS: atom_id res chain seq x y z
N MET A 1 22.10 -3.23 -9.22
CA MET A 1 21.96 -1.91 -8.59
C MET A 1 20.58 -1.34 -8.94
N ASN A 2 19.51 -1.87 -8.36
CA ASN A 2 18.16 -1.30 -8.55
C ASN A 2 17.57 -1.09 -7.16
N ASN A 3 17.83 0.10 -6.63
CA ASN A 3 17.55 0.48 -5.25
C ASN A 3 16.20 1.20 -5.12
N LEU A 4 15.41 1.26 -6.20
CA LEU A 4 14.12 1.94 -6.27
C LEU A 4 13.08 0.97 -6.81
N PHE A 5 11.90 0.95 -6.20
CA PHE A 5 10.78 0.12 -6.64
C PHE A 5 9.48 0.88 -6.50
N LEU A 6 8.60 0.71 -7.48
CA LEU A 6 7.23 1.20 -7.47
C LEU A 6 6.30 -0.01 -7.36
N ARG A 7 5.25 0.12 -6.55
CA ARG A 7 4.24 -0.93 -6.33
C ARG A 7 2.87 -0.33 -6.59
N THR A 8 2.05 -1.06 -7.30
CA THR A 8 0.63 -0.75 -7.46
C THR A 8 -0.15 -2.03 -7.23
N GLY A 9 -1.34 -1.93 -6.65
CA GLY A 9 -2.20 -3.05 -6.33
C GLY A 9 -3.65 -2.62 -6.41
N TYR A 10 -4.51 -3.56 -6.83
CA TYR A 10 -5.95 -3.37 -6.87
C TYR A 10 -6.62 -4.57 -6.23
N PHE A 11 -7.56 -4.32 -5.33
CA PHE A 11 -8.32 -5.34 -4.64
C PHE A 11 -9.81 -5.08 -4.87
N ASN A 12 -10.51 -6.11 -5.34
CA ASN A 12 -11.95 -6.08 -5.55
C ASN A 12 -12.59 -7.32 -4.92
N GLU A 13 -13.49 -7.09 -3.98
CA GLU A 13 -14.33 -8.12 -3.38
C GLU A 13 -15.78 -8.02 -3.87
N ASN A 14 -16.39 -9.19 -4.09
CA ASN A 14 -17.75 -9.31 -4.60
C ASN A 14 -18.77 -8.55 -3.71
N LYS A 15 -19.72 -7.86 -4.37
CA LYS A 15 -20.73 -7.01 -3.73
C LYS A 15 -21.55 -7.72 -2.66
N ARG A 16 -21.85 -9.02 -2.86
CA ARG A 16 -22.64 -9.81 -1.89
C ARG A 16 -21.84 -10.33 -0.68
N LYS A 17 -20.51 -10.21 -0.71
CA LYS A 17 -19.62 -10.81 0.29
C LYS A 17 -18.97 -9.79 1.24
N GLY A 18 -18.97 -8.50 0.88
CA GLY A 18 -18.38 -7.45 1.70
C GLY A 18 -18.15 -6.12 0.98
N TYR A 19 -18.20 -6.11 -0.36
CA TYR A 19 -18.09 -4.91 -1.20
C TYR A 19 -16.82 -4.07 -0.94
N ARG A 20 -15.71 -4.71 -0.56
CA ARG A 20 -14.43 -4.05 -0.28
C ARG A 20 -13.64 -3.86 -1.57
N GLN A 21 -13.41 -2.62 -1.94
CA GLN A 21 -12.69 -2.22 -3.14
C GLN A 21 -11.67 -1.17 -2.75
N TYR A 22 -10.39 -1.45 -2.98
CA TYR A 22 -9.32 -0.48 -2.74
C TYR A 22 -8.18 -0.66 -3.75
N ALA A 23 -7.58 0.45 -4.16
CA ALA A 23 -6.30 0.46 -4.82
C ALA A 23 -5.22 0.89 -3.84
N THR A 24 -4.02 0.37 -4.02
CA THR A 24 -2.85 0.76 -3.25
C THR A 24 -1.77 1.17 -4.24
N ILE A 25 -1.16 2.32 -4.02
CA ILE A 25 0.02 2.76 -4.73
C ILE A 25 1.16 2.92 -3.73
N GLY A 26 2.38 2.59 -4.11
CA GLY A 26 3.52 2.68 -3.23
C GLY A 26 4.83 2.84 -3.98
N THR A 27 5.80 3.38 -3.29
CA THR A 27 7.16 3.55 -3.75
C THR A 27 8.09 3.18 -2.61
N GLY A 28 9.28 2.73 -2.92
CA GLY A 28 10.28 2.55 -1.89
C GLY A 28 11.66 2.39 -2.46
N PHE A 29 12.62 2.47 -1.56
CA PHE A 29 14.02 2.44 -1.90
C PHE A 29 14.85 1.74 -0.84
N ARG A 30 15.94 1.12 -1.28
CA ARG A 30 16.88 0.39 -0.43
C ARG A 30 18.23 1.09 -0.45
N VAL A 31 18.76 1.43 0.72
CA VAL A 31 20.08 2.03 0.91
C VAL A 31 20.89 1.11 1.82
N ASN A 32 21.84 0.38 1.24
CA ASN A 32 22.63 -0.66 1.92
C ASN A 32 21.77 -1.64 2.72
N THR A 33 21.67 -1.44 4.04
CA THR A 33 20.94 -2.25 5.02
C THR A 33 19.57 -1.67 5.41
N TRP A 34 19.28 -0.43 5.02
CA TRP A 34 18.01 0.24 5.28
C TRP A 34 17.08 0.11 4.09
N GLN A 35 15.81 -0.18 4.35
CA GLN A 35 14.74 -0.17 3.36
C GLN A 35 13.61 0.75 3.83
N ILE A 36 13.22 1.68 2.97
CA ILE A 36 12.15 2.64 3.21
C ILE A 36 11.04 2.37 2.20
N ASP A 37 9.83 2.19 2.71
CA ASP A 37 8.63 1.94 1.92
C ASP A 37 7.56 2.99 2.26
N LEU A 38 7.03 3.66 1.25
CA LEU A 38 5.92 4.60 1.34
C LEU A 38 4.76 4.04 0.52
N SER A 39 3.57 3.92 1.11
CA SER A 39 2.39 3.39 0.43
C SER A 39 1.14 4.16 0.80
N TYR A 40 0.25 4.38 -0.17
CA TYR A 40 -1.02 5.05 -0.01
C TYR A 40 -2.14 4.16 -0.50
N LEU A 41 -3.18 4.01 0.32
CA LEU A 41 -4.34 3.16 0.02
C LEU A 41 -5.56 4.03 -0.27
N PHE A 42 -6.02 3.97 -1.52
CA PHE A 42 -7.25 4.59 -1.98
C PHE A 42 -8.41 3.59 -1.88
N SER A 43 -9.43 3.88 -1.08
CA SER A 43 -10.60 3.01 -0.93
C SER A 43 -11.73 3.51 -1.83
N PHE A 44 -12.26 2.65 -2.69
CA PHE A 44 -13.41 2.93 -3.59
C PHE A 44 -14.75 2.42 -3.03
N SER A 45 -14.75 1.73 -1.89
CA SER A 45 -15.99 1.27 -1.23
C SER A 45 -16.78 2.41 -0.60
N GLU A 46 -18.11 2.39 -0.81
CA GLU A 46 -19.09 3.26 -0.13
C GLU A 46 -19.21 2.98 1.38
N THR A 47 -18.79 1.80 1.83
CA THR A 47 -18.76 1.46 3.26
C THR A 47 -17.58 2.18 3.93
N PRO A 48 -17.82 2.99 4.99
CA PRO A 48 -16.76 3.72 5.68
C PRO A 48 -15.78 2.74 6.30
N ASN A 49 -14.64 2.54 5.62
CA ASN A 49 -13.54 1.76 6.13
C ASN A 49 -12.61 2.73 6.90
N PRO A 50 -12.35 2.54 8.20
CA PRO A 50 -11.47 3.42 8.98
C PRO A 50 -10.01 3.41 8.50
N LEU A 51 -9.64 2.53 7.56
CA LEU A 51 -8.35 2.53 6.86
C LEU A 51 -8.35 3.32 5.53
N SER A 52 -9.47 3.94 5.16
CA SER A 52 -9.60 4.74 3.94
C SER A 52 -8.61 5.91 3.98
N SER A 53 -7.83 6.06 2.91
CA SER A 53 -6.84 7.13 2.76
C SER A 53 -5.71 7.13 3.81
N SER A 54 -5.29 5.94 4.25
CA SER A 54 -4.11 5.83 5.12
C SER A 54 -2.81 5.91 4.32
N LEU A 55 -1.95 6.86 4.68
CA LEU A 55 -0.56 6.90 4.26
C LEU A 55 0.25 6.02 5.21
N ARG A 56 0.89 4.99 4.65
CA ARG A 56 1.72 4.04 5.36
C ARG A 56 3.19 4.34 5.09
N LEU A 57 3.92 4.63 6.15
CA LEU A 57 5.39 4.69 6.16
C LEU A 57 5.92 3.44 6.83
N SER A 58 6.91 2.79 6.23
CA SER A 58 7.57 1.64 6.82
C SER A 58 9.08 1.76 6.64
N LEU A 59 9.79 1.51 7.73
CA LEU A 59 11.24 1.53 7.81
C LEU A 59 11.69 0.15 8.27
N GLN A 60 12.55 -0.49 7.48
CA GLN A 60 13.08 -1.82 7.76
C GLN A 60 14.61 -1.75 7.81
N TYR A 61 15.18 -2.38 8.82
CA TYR A 61 16.61 -2.55 8.99
C TYR A 61 16.97 -4.02 8.80
N ASN A 62 17.83 -4.32 7.83
CA ASN A 62 18.35 -5.66 7.58
C ASN A 62 19.77 -5.73 8.18
N PHE A 63 19.95 -6.58 9.19
CA PHE A 63 21.21 -6.81 9.89
C PHE A 63 22.06 -7.88 9.19
#